data_AF-A0A7K0LGP9-F1
#
_entry.id   AF-A0A7K0LGP9-F1
#
_cell.length_a   1.000
_cell.length_b   1.000
_cell.length_c   1.000
_cell.angle_alpha   90.00
_cell.angle_beta   90.00
_cell.angle_gamma   90.00
#
_symmetry.space_group_name_H-M   'P 1'
#
loop_
_entity.id
_entity.type
_entity.pdbx_description
1 polymer ?
#
loop_
_entity_poly.entity_id
_entity_poly.type
_entity_poly.pdbx_seq_one_letter_code
_entity_poly.pdbx_strand_id
1 'polypeptide(L)' 'FGKTTSARTFGHNGAFGQISWADPETGISFAYVTDGLDEHILRQGRRGIVLSSLANECAK' A
#
# COMPACT_ATOMS: atom_id res chain seq x y z
N PHE A 1 -1.54 6.74 0.21
CA PHE A 1 -1.16 5.40 -0.25
C PHE A 1 -2.15 4.94 -1.30
N GLY A 2 -3.21 4.24 -0.90
CA GLY A 2 -4.36 3.97 -1.76
C GLY A 2 -5.24 5.21 -1.93
N LYS A 3 -6.21 5.13 -2.83
CA LYS A 3 -7.23 6.18 -3.01
C LYS A 3 -8.31 6.15 -1.93
N THR A 4 -8.45 5.01 -1.25
CA THR A 4 -9.46 4.76 -0.22
C THR A 4 -8.91 4.86 1.19
N THR A 5 -7.60 5.09 1.36
CA THR A 5 -6.97 5.35 2.66
C THR A 5 -7.32 6.74 3.18
N SER A 6 -7.41 6.92 4.49
CA SER A 6 -7.66 8.23 5.09
C SER A 6 -6.54 9.24 4.84
N ALA A 7 -6.83 10.53 5.06
CA ALA A 7 -5.84 11.60 4.98
C ALA A 7 -4.71 11.45 6.02
N ARG A 8 -4.98 10.76 7.14
CA ARG A 8 -4.02 10.54 8.23
C ARG A 8 -3.17 9.28 8.06
N THR A 9 -3.34 8.54 6.96
CA THR A 9 -2.58 7.32 6.70
C THR A 9 -1.08 7.64 6.50
N PHE A 10 -0.21 6.87 7.14
CA PHE A 10 1.25 7.04 7.08
C PHE A 10 1.96 5.70 6.83
N GLY A 11 3.19 5.73 6.33
CA GLY A 11 3.93 4.54 5.90
C GLY A 11 5.01 4.83 4.86
N HIS A 12 5.51 3.80 4.19
CA HIS A 12 6.58 3.92 3.20
C HIS A 12 6.56 2.78 2.17
N ASN A 13 6.96 3.08 0.93
CA ASN A 13 7.27 2.08 -0.09
C ASN A 13 8.68 1.50 0.14
N GLY A 14 8.85 0.19 0.06
CA GLY A 14 10.18 -0.42 0.09
C GLY A 14 10.73 -0.63 -1.32
N ALA A 15 12.02 -1.01 -1.38
CA ALA A 15 12.70 -1.32 -2.62
C ALA A 15 11.94 -2.41 -3.40
N PHE A 16 11.93 -2.30 -4.72
CA PHE A 16 11.42 -3.34 -5.62
C PHE A 16 9.94 -3.74 -5.42
N GLY A 17 9.12 -2.84 -4.87
CA GLY A 17 7.66 -2.95 -4.91
C GLY A 17 7.04 -3.42 -3.60
N GLN A 18 7.83 -3.47 -2.52
CA GLN A 18 7.31 -3.60 -1.16
C GLN A 18 6.53 -2.34 -0.78
N ILE A 19 5.57 -2.46 0.12
CA ILE A 19 4.87 -1.30 0.69
C ILE A 19 4.31 -1.64 2.06
N SER A 20 4.38 -0.70 2.99
CA SER A 20 3.72 -0.82 4.29
C SER A 20 3.16 0.52 4.75
N TRP A 21 2.01 0.50 5.42
CA TRP A 21 1.35 1.68 5.98
C TRP A 21 0.37 1.31 7.09
N ALA A 22 -0.04 2.31 7.88
CA ALA A 22 -1.10 2.23 8.86
C ALA A 22 -2.10 3.38 8.67
N ASP A 23 -3.40 3.08 8.75
CA ASP A 23 -4.48 4.06 8.69
C ASP A 23 -5.12 4.18 10.09
N PRO A 24 -4.89 5.29 10.83
CA PRO A 24 -5.41 5.44 12.18
C PRO A 24 -6.92 5.71 12.23
N GLU A 25 -7.56 6.08 11.12
CA GLU A 25 -9.01 6.31 11.10
C GLU A 25 -9.80 5.01 10.97
N THR A 26 -9.29 4.06 10.20
CA THR A 26 -9.89 2.71 10.07
C THR A 26 -9.34 1.72 11.10
N GLY A 27 -8.20 2.01 11.71
CA GLY A 27 -7.55 1.16 12.71
C GLY A 27 -6.79 -0.03 12.12
N ILE A 28 -6.64 -0.10 10.79
CA ILE A 28 -5.93 -1.20 10.12
C ILE A 28 -4.51 -0.81 9.70
N SER A 29 -3.67 -1.82 9.54
CA SER A 29 -2.34 -1.70 8.95
C SER A 29 -2.21 -2.70 7.79
N PHE A 30 -1.39 -2.35 6.80
CA PHE A 30 -1.15 -3.18 5.63
C PHE A 30 0.34 -3.29 5.33
N ALA A 31 0.77 -4.49 4.95
CA ALA A 31 2.09 -4.74 4.42
C ALA A 31 2.00 -5.70 3.22
N TYR A 32 2.66 -5.34 2.13
CA TYR A 32 2.91 -6.21 1.00
C TYR A 32 4.42 -6.45 0.89
N VAL A 33 4.80 -7.70 1.07
CA VAL A 33 6.18 -8.17 1.04
C VAL A 33 6.24 -9.31 0.03
N THR A 34 7.10 -9.14 -0.97
CA THR A 34 7.36 -10.10 -2.04
C THR A 34 8.86 -10.41 -2.09
N ASP A 35 9.20 -11.62 -2.56
CA ASP A 35 10.56 -12.05 -2.89
C ASP A 35 10.99 -11.59 -4.30
N GLY A 36 10.01 -11.29 -5.15
CA GLY A 36 10.23 -10.75 -6.50
C GLY A 36 10.79 -9.32 -6.54
N LEU A 37 11.80 -9.16 -7.41
CA LEU A 37 12.40 -7.88 -7.76
C LEU A 37 11.72 -7.33 -9.03
N ASP A 38 10.69 -6.49 -8.87
CA ASP A 38 10.08 -5.83 -10.02
C ASP A 38 10.92 -4.57 -10.36
N GLU A 39 11.43 -4.43 -11.58
CA GLU A 39 12.21 -3.23 -11.96
C GLU A 39 11.38 -2.21 -12.74
N HIS A 40 10.14 -2.58 -13.10
CA HIS A 40 9.29 -1.73 -13.89
C HIS A 40 8.56 -0.71 -13.00
N ILE A 41 9.20 0.43 -12.75
CA ILE A 41 8.75 1.47 -11.79
C ILE A 41 7.26 1.85 -11.90
N LEU A 42 6.72 1.99 -13.12
CA LEU A 42 5.32 2.35 -13.33
C LEU A 42 4.37 1.21 -12.90
N ARG A 43 4.72 -0.03 -13.22
CA ARG A 43 3.96 -1.22 -12.83
C ARG A 43 3.95 -1.37 -11.31
N GLN A 44 5.10 -1.14 -10.67
CA GLN A 44 5.23 -1.17 -9.22
C GLN A 44 4.37 -0.11 -8.53
N GLY A 45 4.47 1.15 -8.96
CA GLY A 45 3.67 2.24 -8.42
C GLY A 45 2.18 1.98 -8.56
N ARG A 46 1.74 1.49 -9.74
CA ARG A 46 0.34 1.14 -9.98
C ARG A 46 -0.13 0.02 -9.05
N ARG A 47 0.66 -1.04 -8.87
CA ARG A 47 0.35 -2.14 -7.95
C ARG A 47 0.24 -1.64 -6.50
N GLY A 48 1.17 -0.80 -6.05
CA GLY A 48 1.15 -0.23 -4.71
C GLY A 48 -0.13 0.56 -4.40
N ILE A 49 -0.58 1.39 -5.34
CA ILE A 49 -1.84 2.15 -5.22
C ILE A 49 -3.05 1.21 -5.17
N VAL A 50 -3.11 0.23 -6.08
CA VAL A 50 -4.25 -0.71 -6.17
C VAL A 50 -4.35 -1.57 -4.90
N LEU A 51 -3.26 -2.22 -4.50
CA LEU A 51 -3.24 -3.07 -3.30
C LEU A 51 -3.61 -2.28 -2.04
N SER A 52 -3.05 -1.08 -1.88
CA SER A 52 -3.38 -0.22 -0.72
C SER A 52 -4.84 0.21 -0.72
N SER A 53 -5.44 0.42 -1.89
CA SER A 53 -6.85 0.80 -1.97
C SER A 53 -7.76 -0.36 -1.60
N LEU A 54 -7.48 -1.55 -2.13
CA LEU A 54 -8.23 -2.77 -1.82
C LEU A 54 -8.13 -3.13 -0.34
N ALA A 55 -6.93 -3.04 0.25
CA ALA A 55 -6.73 -3.33 1.66
C ALA A 55 -7.57 -2.42 2.58
N ASN A 56 -7.69 -1.12 2.28
CA ASN A 56 -8.53 -0.23 3.09
C ASN A 56 -10.03 -0.41 2.86
N GLU A 57 -10.44 -0.93 1.70
CA GLU A 57 -11.84 -1.31 1.46
C GLU A 57 -12.30 -2.48 2.34
N CYS A 58 -11.39 -3.36 2.77
CA CYS A 58 -11.69 -4.47 3.68
C CYS A 58 -12.00 -4.04 5.12
N ALA A 59 -11.73 -2.78 5.49
CA ALA A 59 -12.03 -2.23 6.81
C ALA A 59 -13.42 -1.59 6.92
N LYS A 60 -14.19 -1.60 5.82
CA LYS A 60 -15.57 -1.07 5.76
C LYS A 60 -16.62 -2.11 6.11
#